data_AF-J4TGB6-F1
#
_entry.id   AF-J4TGB6-F1
#
_cell.length_a   1.000
_cell.length_b   1.000
_cell.length_c   1.000
_cell.angle_alpha   90.00
_cell.angle_beta   90.00
_cell.angle_gamma   90.00
#
_symmetry.space_group_name_H-M   'P 1'
#
loop_
_entity.id
_entity.type
_entity.pdbx_description
1 polymer ?
#
loop_
_entity_poly.entity_id
_entity_poly.type
_entity_poly.pdbx_seq_one_letter_code
_entity_poly.pdbx_strand_id
1 'polypeptide(L)'
;MSDTVRVSVDRSSVAMGDDVDSHREFWVYPASATVDDLLVEFSSHFLPGIAGPAGWRVYLGTRRDEQQEIGLIYTRDDLGQQDQICRLSPGSTTLGELARRSGLPELDVYASYLTFDRARPLALDEVTGGATFTGCRPAKLESEAAADAKRDWVMMRELDRRASAVADARRDWVRANLLMAPPPWIEIFIARNFHYLTELHCPASMTLAAEMLGMNESGGEQLAARANVDVRSDIVILAMVLAAFEWGTQRGTWRVGERPYCKAYLELLAHCGYRLSPVEHVMAGHISIEDLTLSAADTARLDRIRQLREQQYQLRMNRYYAKTLSEEQYRAAIGPVHAELSSLGELPGPM
;
A
#
# COMPACT_ATOMS: atom_id res chain seq x y z
N MET A 1 -7.52 -9.88 28.96
CA MET A 1 -6.92 -8.82 28.12
C MET A 1 -5.66 -9.40 27.52
N SER A 2 -5.34 -9.09 26.27
CA SER A 2 -4.09 -9.54 25.66
C SER A 2 -2.90 -9.06 26.50
N ASP A 3 -2.04 -9.96 26.98
CA ASP A 3 -0.80 -9.63 27.69
C ASP A 3 0.25 -8.98 26.77
N THR A 4 -0.09 -8.83 25.49
CA THR A 4 0.76 -8.25 24.45
C THR A 4 0.10 -7.08 23.75
N VAL A 5 0.91 -6.17 23.24
CA VAL A 5 0.50 -5.03 22.41
C VAL A 5 1.17 -5.17 21.06
N ARG A 6 0.36 -5.10 20.00
CA ARG A 6 0.85 -4.98 18.63
C ARG A 6 1.18 -3.52 18.37
N VAL A 7 2.35 -3.31 17.78
CA VAL A 7 2.86 -1.99 17.44
C VAL A 7 3.27 -2.01 15.98
N SER A 8 2.60 -1.21 15.16
CA SER A 8 2.99 -0.97 13.78
C SER A 8 3.85 0.28 13.77
N VAL A 9 5.11 0.14 13.33
CA VAL A 9 6.08 1.24 13.29
C VAL A 9 6.40 1.61 11.86
N ASP A 10 6.59 2.89 11.59
CA ASP A 10 7.01 3.39 10.28
C ASP A 10 7.86 4.67 10.44
N ARG A 11 8.59 5.08 9.41
CA ARG A 11 9.44 6.27 9.44
C ARG A 11 9.49 7.02 8.11
N SER A 12 9.74 8.32 8.20
CA SER A 12 10.12 9.14 7.04
C SER A 12 11.45 8.70 6.45
N SER A 13 11.60 8.97 5.16
CA SER A 13 12.83 8.73 4.41
C SER A 13 13.87 9.82 4.66
N VAL A 14 15.15 9.44 4.74
CA VAL A 14 16.26 10.37 5.02
C VAL A 14 17.05 10.81 3.79
N ALA A 15 16.93 10.09 2.68
CA ALA A 15 17.62 10.40 1.43
C ALA A 15 16.82 9.89 0.22
N MET A 16 17.14 10.43 -0.96
CA MET A 16 16.63 9.90 -2.23
C MET A 16 17.03 8.43 -2.38
N GLY A 17 16.05 7.54 -2.54
CA GLY A 17 16.30 6.10 -2.65
C GLY A 17 16.14 5.33 -1.33
N ASP A 18 16.00 6.01 -0.19
CA ASP A 18 15.61 5.38 1.09
C ASP A 18 14.11 5.02 1.05
N ASP A 19 13.30 5.77 0.31
CA ASP A 19 11.86 5.52 0.09
C ASP A 19 11.52 4.43 -0.94
N VAL A 20 12.51 3.65 -1.40
CA VAL A 20 12.28 2.60 -2.41
C VAL A 20 11.44 1.47 -1.84
N ASP A 21 11.61 1.17 -0.55
CA ASP A 21 10.87 0.13 0.17
C ASP A 21 10.04 0.76 1.30
N SER A 22 8.93 0.12 1.66
CA SER A 22 8.18 0.52 2.86
C SER A 22 9.04 0.30 4.10
N HIS A 23 9.18 1.32 4.94
CA HIS A 23 9.87 1.20 6.22
C HIS A 23 9.00 0.57 7.31
N ARG A 24 7.76 0.22 6.99
CA ARG A 24 6.81 -0.26 7.98
C ARG A 24 7.23 -1.62 8.54
N GLU A 25 7.38 -1.72 9.85
CA GLU A 25 7.62 -2.98 10.58
C GLU A 25 6.48 -3.28 11.55
N PHE A 26 6.19 -4.57 11.77
CA PHE A 26 5.19 -5.03 12.74
C PHE A 26 5.86 -5.68 13.94
N TRP A 27 5.66 -5.10 15.12
CA TRP A 27 6.29 -5.47 16.37
C TRP A 27 5.28 -5.95 17.41
N VAL A 28 5.71 -6.82 18.30
CA VAL A 28 4.91 -7.27 19.46
C VAL A 28 5.68 -7.05 20.74
N TYR A 29 5.09 -6.30 21.67
CA TYR A 29 5.63 -6.08 23.01
C TYR A 29 4.76 -6.74 24.09
N PRO A 30 5.32 -7.10 25.25
CA PRO A 30 4.55 -7.24 26.47
C PRO A 30 3.81 -5.94 26.79
N ALA A 31 2.58 -6.01 27.30
CA ALA A 31 1.81 -4.82 27.66
C ALA A 31 2.49 -3.96 28.75
N SER A 32 3.41 -4.54 29.53
CA SER A 32 4.23 -3.88 30.54
C SER A 32 5.44 -3.13 30.00
N ALA A 33 5.81 -3.32 28.72
CA ALA A 33 6.89 -2.55 28.09
C ALA A 33 6.57 -1.06 28.16
N THR A 34 7.60 -0.22 28.23
CA THR A 34 7.45 1.22 28.46
C THR A 34 7.74 2.05 27.21
N VAL A 35 7.41 3.34 27.28
CA VAL A 35 7.81 4.32 26.25
C VAL A 35 9.33 4.36 26.08
N ASP A 36 10.09 4.22 27.17
CA ASP A 36 11.55 4.18 27.08
C ASP A 36 12.05 2.94 26.33
N ASP A 37 11.44 1.76 26.55
CA ASP A 37 11.78 0.55 25.78
C ASP A 37 11.56 0.79 24.28
N LEU A 38 10.44 1.42 23.91
CA LEU A 38 10.11 1.75 22.52
C LEU A 38 11.08 2.76 21.91
N LEU A 39 11.37 3.88 22.60
CA LEU A 39 12.28 4.93 22.09
C LEU A 39 13.72 4.42 21.94
N VAL A 40 14.17 3.56 22.87
CA VAL A 40 15.49 2.92 22.79
C VAL A 40 15.56 1.96 21.59
N GLU A 41 14.51 1.17 21.34
CA GLU A 41 14.46 0.27 20.18
C GLU A 41 14.46 1.07 18.87
N PHE A 42 13.72 2.18 18.81
CA PHE A 42 13.73 3.09 17.65
C PHE A 42 15.15 3.62 17.38
N SER A 43 15.80 4.20 18.39
CA SER A 43 17.16 4.76 18.28
C SER A 43 18.20 3.70 17.90
N SER A 44 18.16 2.53 18.56
CA SER A 44 19.24 1.54 18.43
C SER A 44 19.12 0.68 17.17
N HIS A 45 17.90 0.46 16.67
CA HIS A 45 17.61 -0.65 15.77
C HIS A 45 16.65 -0.35 14.61
N PHE A 46 16.11 0.86 14.48
CA PHE A 46 15.13 1.18 13.44
C PHE A 46 15.43 2.47 12.69
N LEU A 47 15.80 3.53 13.40
CA LEU A 47 16.06 4.83 12.81
C LEU A 47 17.48 4.91 12.27
N PRO A 48 17.68 5.29 11.00
CA PRO A 48 19.01 5.57 10.51
C PRO A 48 19.52 6.87 11.12
N GLY A 49 20.83 6.95 11.31
CA GLY A 49 21.45 8.18 11.76
C GLY A 49 21.44 9.26 10.68
N ILE A 50 21.39 10.50 11.14
CA ILE A 50 21.30 11.69 10.32
C ILE A 50 22.52 12.57 10.58
N ALA A 51 23.15 13.06 9.52
CA ALA A 51 24.25 14.02 9.63
C ALA A 51 23.72 15.43 9.93
N GLY A 52 24.37 16.14 10.86
CA GLY A 52 24.04 17.53 11.23
C GLY A 52 23.04 17.65 12.39
N PRO A 53 22.55 18.87 12.70
CA PRO A 53 21.66 19.14 13.84
C PRO A 53 20.21 18.74 13.51
N ALA A 54 20.01 17.45 13.26
CA ALA A 54 18.73 16.87 12.88
C ALA A 54 18.51 15.57 13.66
N GLY A 55 17.26 15.10 13.65
CA GLY A 55 16.88 13.90 14.37
C GLY A 55 15.48 13.45 13.96
N TRP A 56 14.82 12.79 14.89
CA TRP A 56 13.54 12.15 14.69
C TRP A 56 12.53 12.61 15.73
N ARG A 57 11.30 12.82 15.29
CA ARG A 57 10.12 13.00 16.13
C ARG A 57 9.33 11.71 16.10
N VAL A 58 9.13 11.08 17.25
CA VAL A 58 8.35 9.85 17.39
C VAL A 58 6.98 10.21 17.95
N TYR A 59 5.91 9.84 17.24
CA TYR A 59 4.54 10.11 17.65
C TYR A 59 3.62 8.91 17.44
N LEU A 60 2.49 8.90 18.16
CA LEU A 60 1.41 7.95 17.96
C LEU A 60 0.56 8.37 16.76
N GLY A 61 0.20 7.38 15.95
CA GLY A 61 -0.58 7.54 14.72
C GLY A 61 0.21 7.21 13.46
N THR A 62 -0.42 7.46 12.32
CA THR A 62 0.22 7.30 11.00
C THR A 62 0.72 8.64 10.48
N ARG A 63 1.49 8.64 9.40
CA ARG A 63 1.98 9.85 8.71
C ARG A 63 0.91 10.92 8.45
N ARG A 64 -0.38 10.55 8.36
CA ARG A 64 -1.49 11.47 8.04
C ARG A 64 -2.25 11.98 9.27
N ASP A 65 -2.09 11.32 10.41
CA ASP A 65 -2.78 11.62 11.67
C ASP A 65 -1.75 11.70 12.80
N GLU A 66 -0.93 12.75 12.81
CA GLU A 66 -0.01 13.01 13.92
C GLU A 66 -0.84 13.39 15.16
N GLN A 67 -1.10 12.45 16.08
CA GLN A 67 -1.98 12.71 17.22
C GLN A 67 -1.21 13.17 18.46
N GLN A 68 -0.08 12.52 18.78
CA GLN A 68 0.65 12.80 20.02
C GLN A 68 2.14 12.45 19.91
N GLU A 69 3.02 13.43 20.10
CA GLU A 69 4.46 13.22 20.21
C GLU A 69 4.82 12.52 21.53
N ILE A 70 5.56 11.42 21.45
CA ILE A 70 5.99 10.63 22.62
C ILE A 70 7.46 10.81 22.95
N GLY A 71 8.29 11.16 21.95
CA GLY A 71 9.69 11.48 22.16
C GLY A 71 10.38 12.08 20.94
N LEU A 72 11.58 12.59 21.15
CA LEU A 72 12.50 13.05 20.12
C LEU A 72 13.78 12.23 20.23
N ILE A 73 14.42 11.91 19.10
CA ILE A 73 15.68 11.16 19.05
C ILE A 73 16.65 11.92 18.15
N TYR A 74 17.71 12.47 18.72
CA TYR A 74 18.79 13.13 18.00
C TYR A 74 19.91 12.14 17.74
N THR A 75 20.23 11.94 16.46
CA THR A 75 21.31 11.08 15.99
C THR A 75 22.44 11.95 15.47
N ARG A 76 23.70 11.64 15.80
CA ARG A 76 24.88 12.39 15.34
C ARG A 76 25.97 11.44 14.85
N ASP A 77 25.58 10.55 13.94
CA ASP A 77 26.48 9.58 13.28
C ASP A 77 27.69 10.26 12.64
N ASP A 78 27.51 11.47 12.10
CA ASP A 78 28.56 12.29 11.50
C ASP A 78 29.71 12.60 12.48
N LEU A 79 29.41 12.64 13.78
CA LEU A 79 30.38 12.92 14.83
C LEU A 79 30.71 11.69 15.69
N GLY A 80 30.14 10.52 15.38
CA GLY A 80 30.27 9.31 16.21
C GLY A 80 29.80 9.51 17.66
N GLN A 81 28.87 10.45 17.87
CA GLN A 81 28.32 10.75 19.18
C GLN A 81 27.17 9.80 19.48
N GLN A 82 26.96 9.53 20.77
CA GLN A 82 25.83 8.75 21.22
C GLN A 82 24.52 9.50 20.98
N ASP A 83 23.48 8.77 20.60
CA ASP A 83 22.13 9.29 20.42
C ASP A 83 21.61 9.95 21.71
N GLN A 84 20.80 10.99 21.51
CA GLN A 84 20.13 11.70 22.60
C GLN A 84 18.62 11.58 22.45
N ILE A 85 17.95 11.25 23.54
CA ILE A 85 16.50 11.09 23.59
C ILE A 85 15.89 12.21 24.44
N CYS A 86 14.85 12.86 23.92
CA CYS A 86 13.99 13.75 24.69
C CYS A 86 12.65 13.08 24.93
N ARG A 87 12.26 12.91 26.19
CA ARG A 87 10.96 12.37 26.58
C ARG A 87 9.89 13.46 26.48
N LEU A 88 8.88 13.25 25.65
CA LEU A 88 7.69 14.11 25.58
C LEU A 88 6.48 13.47 26.27
N SER A 89 6.53 12.14 26.46
CA SER A 89 5.68 11.38 27.37
C SER A 89 6.49 10.81 28.54
N PRO A 90 5.89 10.56 29.72
CA PRO A 90 6.61 9.96 30.84
C PRO A 90 7.17 8.59 30.44
N GLY A 91 8.48 8.38 30.65
CA GLY A 91 9.17 7.15 30.27
C GLY A 91 8.62 5.88 30.94
N SER A 92 7.97 6.01 32.11
CA SER A 92 7.29 4.93 32.83
C SER A 92 5.93 4.53 32.26
N THR A 93 5.39 5.29 31.30
CA THR A 93 4.09 4.98 30.69
C THR A 93 4.20 3.65 29.94
N THR A 94 3.30 2.72 30.22
CA THR A 94 3.31 1.40 29.57
C THR A 94 2.64 1.45 28.20
N LEU A 95 3.10 0.62 27.28
CA LEU A 95 2.48 0.49 25.95
C LEU A 95 1.05 -0.01 26.05
N GLY A 96 0.74 -0.87 27.03
CA GLY A 96 -0.63 -1.30 27.28
C GLY A 96 -1.55 -0.17 27.73
N GLU A 97 -1.03 0.82 28.46
CA GLU A 97 -1.77 2.03 28.81
C GLU A 97 -1.97 2.94 27.60
N LEU A 98 -0.94 3.13 26.76
CA LEU A 98 -1.05 3.91 25.53
C LEU A 98 -2.09 3.31 24.57
N ALA A 99 -2.07 1.98 24.36
CA ALA A 99 -3.03 1.29 23.50
C ALA A 99 -4.48 1.47 23.99
N ARG A 100 -4.70 1.45 25.32
CA ARG A 100 -6.02 1.72 25.89
C ARG A 100 -6.47 3.16 25.66
N ARG A 101 -5.55 4.13 25.75
CA ARG A 101 -5.86 5.56 25.56
C ARG A 101 -6.14 5.91 24.11
N SER A 102 -5.45 5.28 23.16
CA SER A 102 -5.71 5.48 21.72
C SER A 102 -7.02 4.86 21.25
N GLY A 103 -7.58 3.89 22.00
CA GLY A 103 -8.81 3.19 21.63
C GLY A 103 -8.65 2.24 20.43
N LEU A 104 -7.42 2.05 19.96
CA LEU A 104 -7.08 1.19 18.83
C LEU A 104 -6.59 -0.18 19.33
N PRO A 105 -6.90 -1.27 18.61
CA PRO A 105 -6.41 -2.61 18.94
C PRO A 105 -4.89 -2.77 18.71
N GLU A 106 -4.30 -1.84 17.94
CA GLU A 106 -2.89 -1.78 17.58
C GLU A 106 -2.39 -0.34 17.77
N LEU A 107 -1.15 -0.19 18.25
CA LEU A 107 -0.50 1.11 18.33
C LEU A 107 0.23 1.40 17.02
N ASP A 108 -0.21 2.40 16.28
CA ASP A 108 0.59 2.97 15.21
C ASP A 108 1.58 3.98 15.79
N VAL A 109 2.85 3.86 15.41
CA VAL A 109 3.93 4.76 15.84
C VAL A 109 4.72 5.19 14.61
N TYR A 110 4.82 6.48 14.38
CA TYR A 110 5.54 7.01 13.22
C TYR A 110 6.68 7.93 13.66
N ALA A 111 7.83 7.80 12.98
CA ALA A 111 8.96 8.69 13.16
C ALA A 111 9.15 9.64 11.97
N SER A 112 9.05 10.95 12.20
CA SER A 112 9.27 11.98 11.16
C SER A 112 10.51 12.82 11.44
N TYR A 113 10.98 13.53 10.43
CA TYR A 113 12.19 14.35 10.56
C TYR A 113 12.01 15.48 11.58
N LEU A 114 13.02 15.68 12.40
CA LEU A 114 13.17 16.80 13.30
C LEU A 114 14.22 17.75 12.72
N THR A 115 13.81 18.96 12.38
CA THR A 115 14.72 20.07 12.18
C THR A 115 14.70 20.93 13.45
N PHE A 116 15.89 21.28 13.96
CA PHE A 116 16.14 22.12 15.14
C PHE A 116 15.99 21.46 16.52
N ASP A 117 16.71 22.03 17.50
CA ASP A 117 16.68 21.59 18.90
C ASP A 117 15.40 22.07 19.59
N ARG A 118 14.64 21.15 20.20
CA ARG A 118 13.30 21.45 20.74
C ARG A 118 13.08 21.08 22.20
N ALA A 119 13.98 20.33 22.84
CA ALA A 119 13.81 19.88 24.22
C ALA A 119 15.15 19.57 24.91
N ARG A 120 15.08 19.23 26.21
CA ARG A 120 16.24 18.80 27.01
C ARG A 120 16.67 17.39 26.60
N PRO A 121 17.86 17.21 26.02
CA PRO A 121 18.37 15.89 25.65
C PRO A 121 18.80 15.09 26.90
N LEU A 122 18.52 13.80 26.87
CA LEU A 122 19.12 12.78 27.74
C LEU A 122 19.99 11.89 26.86
N ALA A 123 21.17 11.49 27.34
CA ALA A 123 21.98 10.55 26.59
C ALA A 123 21.33 9.14 26.60
N LEU A 124 21.52 8.36 25.53
CA LEU A 124 20.94 7.02 25.43
C LEU A 124 21.35 6.09 26.59
N ASP A 125 22.55 6.25 27.15
CA ASP A 125 23.04 5.51 28.33
C ASP A 125 22.31 5.93 29.62
N GLU A 126 22.00 7.22 29.75
CA GLU A 126 21.19 7.75 30.85
C GLU A 126 19.75 7.18 30.82
N VAL A 127 19.18 7.03 29.62
CA VAL A 127 17.85 6.42 29.45
C VAL A 127 17.89 4.93 29.75
N THR A 128 18.85 4.20 29.18
CA THR A 128 18.98 2.74 29.37
C THR A 128 19.44 2.34 30.76
N GLY A 129 20.18 3.20 31.47
CA GLY A 129 20.52 3.02 32.89
C GLY A 129 19.42 3.47 33.86
N GLY A 130 18.34 4.07 33.35
CA GLY A 130 17.25 4.62 34.15
C GLY A 130 16.22 3.58 34.60
N ALA A 131 15.54 3.84 35.72
CA ALA A 131 14.55 2.93 36.30
C ALA A 131 13.27 2.72 35.44
N THR A 132 13.10 3.52 34.39
CA THR A 132 11.94 3.49 33.48
C THR A 132 12.17 2.62 32.24
N PHE A 133 13.43 2.31 31.92
CA PHE A 133 13.78 1.32 30.91
C PHE A 133 13.72 -0.07 31.53
N THR A 134 12.93 -0.97 30.95
CA THR A 134 12.76 -2.32 31.49
C THR A 134 13.67 -3.33 30.77
N GLY A 135 14.22 -2.94 29.62
CA GLY A 135 15.00 -3.82 28.75
C GLY A 135 14.13 -4.72 27.87
N CYS A 136 12.81 -4.47 27.83
CA CYS A 136 11.91 -5.20 26.94
C CYS A 136 12.26 -4.90 25.48
N ARG A 137 12.38 -5.96 24.68
CA ARG A 137 12.57 -5.87 23.23
C ARG A 137 11.35 -6.45 22.51
N PRO A 138 10.96 -5.91 21.35
CA PRO A 138 9.86 -6.46 20.60
C PRO A 138 10.25 -7.81 19.97
N ALA A 139 9.26 -8.68 19.84
CA ALA A 139 9.31 -9.71 18.80
C ALA A 139 8.95 -9.05 17.46
N LYS A 140 9.93 -8.92 16.56
CA LYS A 140 9.71 -8.44 15.19
C LYS A 140 9.07 -9.57 14.37
N LEU A 141 7.87 -9.34 13.82
CA LEU A 141 7.15 -10.34 13.05
C LEU A 141 7.63 -10.39 11.61
N GLU A 142 7.41 -9.31 10.85
CA GLU A 142 7.86 -9.11 9.48
C GLU A 142 7.77 -7.60 9.14
N SER A 143 8.53 -7.12 8.15
CA SER A 143 8.35 -5.78 7.58
C SER A 143 7.46 -5.83 6.34
N GLU A 144 6.77 -4.75 6.02
CA GLU A 144 5.99 -4.67 4.77
C GLU A 144 6.88 -4.88 3.55
N ALA A 145 8.10 -4.34 3.56
CA ALA A 145 9.10 -4.61 2.52
C ALA A 145 9.47 -6.09 2.41
N ALA A 146 9.63 -6.81 3.52
CA ALA A 146 9.93 -8.25 3.50
C ALA A 146 8.74 -9.08 2.97
N ALA A 147 7.51 -8.68 3.32
CA ALA A 147 6.30 -9.30 2.78
C ALA A 147 6.13 -9.01 1.27
N ASP A 148 6.40 -7.77 0.83
CA ASP A 148 6.36 -7.36 -0.56
C ASP A 148 7.53 -7.95 -1.38
N ALA A 149 8.70 -8.20 -0.78
CA ALA A 149 9.83 -8.87 -1.43
C ALA A 149 9.54 -10.35 -1.73
N LYS A 150 8.69 -11.00 -0.93
CA LYS A 150 8.20 -12.37 -1.21
C LYS A 150 7.14 -12.40 -2.32
N ARG A 151 6.65 -11.24 -2.75
CA ARG A 151 5.57 -11.13 -3.72
C ARG A 151 6.09 -11.35 -5.13
N ASP A 152 5.43 -12.23 -5.88
CA ASP A 152 5.69 -12.40 -7.30
C ASP A 152 5.07 -11.23 -8.09
N TRP A 153 5.79 -10.12 -8.16
CA TRP A 153 5.38 -8.91 -8.88
C TRP A 153 5.15 -9.15 -10.38
N VAL A 154 5.82 -10.14 -10.97
CA VAL A 154 5.60 -10.54 -12.38
C VAL A 154 4.20 -11.13 -12.52
N MET A 155 3.79 -11.99 -11.58
CA MET A 155 2.43 -12.52 -11.55
C MET A 155 1.39 -11.43 -11.28
N MET A 156 1.65 -10.49 -10.37
CA MET A 156 0.71 -9.40 -10.08
C MET A 156 0.44 -8.52 -11.32
N ARG A 157 1.50 -8.17 -12.05
CA ARG A 157 1.39 -7.38 -13.29
C ARG A 157 0.64 -8.13 -14.38
N GLU A 158 0.81 -9.45 -14.44
CA GLU A 158 0.04 -10.28 -15.35
C GLU A 158 -1.46 -10.31 -15.02
N LEU A 159 -1.81 -10.36 -13.73
CA LEU A 159 -3.19 -10.25 -13.29
C LEU A 159 -3.79 -8.87 -13.66
N ASP A 160 -3.05 -7.78 -13.47
CA ASP A 160 -3.46 -6.43 -13.90
C ASP A 160 -3.70 -6.37 -15.42
N ARG A 161 -2.81 -6.97 -16.21
CA ARG A 161 -2.94 -7.03 -17.65
C ARG A 161 -4.21 -7.79 -18.07
N ARG A 162 -4.48 -8.93 -17.44
CA ARG A 162 -5.69 -9.74 -17.71
C ARG A 162 -6.96 -9.02 -17.29
N ALA A 163 -6.96 -8.36 -16.12
CA ALA A 163 -8.10 -7.59 -15.63
C ALA A 163 -8.41 -6.41 -16.54
N SER A 164 -7.38 -5.72 -17.03
CA SER A 164 -7.52 -4.64 -18.00
C SER A 164 -8.08 -5.13 -19.33
N ALA A 165 -7.63 -6.30 -19.81
CA ALA A 165 -8.08 -6.87 -21.08
C ALA A 165 -9.58 -7.23 -21.12
N VAL A 166 -10.22 -7.44 -19.96
CA VAL A 166 -11.66 -7.76 -19.88
C VAL A 166 -12.52 -6.56 -19.45
N ALA A 167 -11.91 -5.45 -19.03
CA ALA A 167 -12.62 -4.32 -18.45
C ALA A 167 -13.62 -3.69 -19.43
N ASP A 168 -13.23 -3.46 -20.68
CA ASP A 168 -14.10 -2.82 -21.67
C ASP A 168 -15.30 -3.72 -22.04
N ALA A 169 -15.06 -5.03 -22.23
CA ALA A 169 -16.13 -5.99 -22.48
C ALA A 169 -17.14 -6.06 -21.32
N ARG A 170 -16.65 -5.98 -20.07
CA ARG A 170 -17.50 -5.92 -18.88
C ARG A 170 -18.33 -4.63 -18.84
N ARG A 171 -17.70 -3.47 -19.06
CA ARG A 171 -18.38 -2.16 -19.09
C ARG A 171 -19.45 -2.09 -20.17
N ASP A 172 -19.15 -2.61 -21.37
CA ASP A 172 -20.11 -2.66 -22.47
C ASP A 172 -21.31 -3.55 -22.12
N TRP A 173 -21.07 -4.69 -21.48
CA TRP A 173 -22.14 -5.55 -20.99
C TRP A 173 -22.98 -4.85 -19.92
N VAL A 174 -22.36 -4.17 -18.96
CA VAL A 174 -23.06 -3.39 -17.91
C VAL A 174 -23.95 -2.32 -18.52
N ARG A 175 -23.44 -1.56 -19.49
CA ARG A 175 -24.21 -0.56 -20.21
C ARG A 175 -25.42 -1.18 -20.91
N ALA A 176 -25.19 -2.26 -21.66
CA ALA A 176 -26.22 -2.90 -22.48
C ALA A 176 -27.31 -3.62 -21.67
N ASN A 177 -27.00 -4.10 -20.46
CA ASN A 177 -27.92 -4.94 -19.68
C ASN A 177 -28.44 -4.23 -18.42
N LEU A 178 -27.56 -3.68 -17.59
CA LEU A 178 -27.96 -3.13 -16.29
C LEU A 178 -28.45 -1.69 -16.39
N LEU A 179 -27.85 -0.86 -17.23
CA LEU A 179 -28.30 0.54 -17.39
C LEU A 179 -29.51 0.65 -18.32
N MET A 180 -29.58 -0.18 -19.36
CA MET A 180 -30.73 -0.19 -20.26
C MET A 180 -31.98 -0.82 -19.62
N ALA A 181 -31.81 -1.85 -18.80
CA ALA A 181 -32.91 -2.55 -18.14
C ALA A 181 -32.53 -2.96 -16.70
N PRO A 182 -32.51 -1.99 -15.75
CA PRO A 182 -32.16 -2.29 -14.37
C PRO A 182 -33.07 -3.36 -13.77
N PRO A 183 -32.52 -4.37 -13.05
CA PRO A 183 -33.33 -5.31 -12.30
C PRO A 183 -34.22 -4.59 -11.29
N PRO A 184 -35.45 -5.07 -11.03
CA PRO A 184 -36.41 -4.41 -10.14
C PRO A 184 -36.02 -4.43 -8.65
N TRP A 185 -34.87 -5.02 -8.31
CA TRP A 185 -34.33 -5.12 -6.94
C TRP A 185 -32.96 -4.43 -6.82
N ILE A 186 -32.51 -3.72 -7.84
CA ILE A 186 -31.16 -3.14 -7.91
C ILE A 186 -30.90 -2.15 -6.78
N GLU A 187 -31.93 -1.44 -6.31
CA GLU A 187 -31.88 -0.54 -5.17
C GLU A 187 -31.51 -1.26 -3.86
N ILE A 188 -31.85 -2.54 -3.71
CA ILE A 188 -31.44 -3.36 -2.55
C ILE A 188 -29.92 -3.60 -2.59
N PHE A 189 -29.36 -3.84 -3.78
CA PHE A 189 -27.91 -3.95 -3.95
C PHE A 189 -27.22 -2.64 -3.58
N ILE A 190 -27.74 -1.51 -4.08
CA ILE A 190 -27.22 -0.17 -3.77
C ILE A 190 -27.23 0.05 -2.26
N ALA A 191 -28.36 -0.19 -1.59
CA ALA A 191 -28.50 0.05 -0.16
C ALA A 191 -27.53 -0.81 0.68
N ARG A 192 -27.36 -2.09 0.34
CA ARG A 192 -26.46 -3.01 1.07
C ARG A 192 -24.99 -2.62 0.95
N ASN A 193 -24.61 -2.11 -0.22
CA ASN A 193 -23.21 -1.86 -0.57
C ASN A 193 -22.85 -0.37 -0.56
N PHE A 194 -23.77 0.50 -0.10
CA PHE A 194 -23.57 1.95 -0.08
C PHE A 194 -22.33 2.37 0.70
N HIS A 195 -21.97 1.62 1.75
CA HIS A 195 -20.80 1.89 2.57
C HIS A 195 -19.47 1.81 1.81
N TYR A 196 -19.38 1.07 0.68
CA TYR A 196 -18.17 1.08 -0.16
C TYR A 196 -18.03 2.37 -0.97
N LEU A 197 -19.12 3.08 -1.22
CA LEU A 197 -19.12 4.27 -2.06
C LEU A 197 -18.37 5.45 -1.44
N THR A 198 -18.19 5.46 -0.11
CA THR A 198 -17.38 6.47 0.59
C THR A 198 -15.91 6.46 0.16
N GLU A 199 -15.39 5.30 -0.26
CA GLU A 199 -14.01 5.14 -0.70
C GLU A 199 -13.87 5.12 -2.24
N LEU A 200 -14.93 4.68 -2.92
CA LEU A 200 -14.91 4.43 -4.36
C LEU A 200 -15.37 5.64 -5.18
N HIS A 201 -16.22 6.51 -4.65
CA HIS A 201 -16.61 7.73 -5.35
C HIS A 201 -15.49 8.75 -5.37
N CYS A 202 -15.00 9.02 -6.58
CA CYS A 202 -14.02 10.04 -6.87
C CYS A 202 -14.22 10.59 -8.29
N PRO A 203 -13.52 11.67 -8.69
CA PRO A 203 -13.62 12.21 -10.04
C PRO A 203 -13.42 11.17 -11.15
N ALA A 204 -12.51 10.21 -10.99
CA ALA A 204 -12.29 9.16 -11.99
C ALA A 204 -13.50 8.22 -12.14
N SER A 205 -14.13 7.81 -11.03
CA SER A 205 -15.38 7.04 -11.10
C SER A 205 -16.52 7.82 -11.75
N MET A 206 -16.54 9.16 -11.60
CA MET A 206 -17.56 10.01 -12.23
C MET A 206 -17.34 10.15 -13.73
N THR A 207 -16.09 10.25 -14.19
CA THR A 207 -15.76 10.19 -15.61
C THR A 207 -16.25 8.87 -16.21
N LEU A 208 -15.98 7.75 -15.53
CA LEU A 208 -16.45 6.43 -15.98
C LEU A 208 -17.98 6.34 -16.02
N ALA A 209 -18.69 6.93 -15.06
CA ALA A 209 -20.15 7.00 -15.08
C ALA A 209 -20.67 7.77 -16.31
N ALA A 210 -20.00 8.88 -16.68
CA ALA A 210 -20.34 9.66 -17.87
C ALA A 210 -20.13 8.85 -19.15
N GLU A 211 -19.01 8.13 -19.26
CA GLU A 211 -18.71 7.23 -20.38
C GLU A 211 -19.73 6.08 -20.50
N MET A 212 -20.17 5.51 -19.37
CA MET A 212 -21.23 4.50 -19.36
C MET A 212 -22.55 5.05 -19.90
N LEU A 213 -22.85 6.33 -19.64
CA LEU A 213 -24.05 7.02 -20.16
C LEU A 213 -23.86 7.59 -21.59
N GLY A 214 -22.75 7.27 -22.26
CA GLY A 214 -22.47 7.69 -23.64
C GLY A 214 -22.14 9.18 -23.79
N MET A 215 -21.60 9.81 -22.74
CA MET A 215 -21.15 11.21 -22.78
C MET A 215 -19.67 11.25 -23.17
N ASN A 216 -19.34 11.99 -24.24
CA ASN A 216 -17.98 11.98 -24.78
C ASN A 216 -17.03 13.02 -24.16
N GLU A 217 -17.45 13.95 -23.30
CA GLU A 217 -16.54 14.91 -22.66
C GLU A 217 -16.94 15.38 -21.24
N SER A 218 -16.15 14.96 -20.24
CA SER A 218 -15.74 15.65 -18.99
C SER A 218 -16.74 16.03 -17.86
N GLY A 219 -16.43 15.55 -16.64
CA GLY A 219 -16.70 16.24 -15.36
C GLY A 219 -18.05 15.94 -14.67
N GLY A 220 -18.02 15.73 -13.35
CA GLY A 220 -19.20 15.37 -12.53
C GLY A 220 -20.36 16.38 -12.54
N GLU A 221 -20.12 17.64 -12.89
CA GLU A 221 -21.17 18.68 -12.99
C GLU A 221 -22.16 18.42 -14.13
N GLN A 222 -21.73 17.81 -15.25
CA GLN A 222 -22.62 17.50 -16.37
C GLN A 222 -23.56 16.32 -16.07
N LEU A 223 -23.13 15.39 -15.21
CA LEU A 223 -23.95 14.27 -14.73
C LEU A 223 -25.16 14.76 -13.94
N ALA A 224 -24.93 15.72 -13.03
CA ALA A 224 -26.00 16.36 -12.24
C ALA A 224 -26.99 17.13 -13.12
N ALA A 225 -26.51 17.79 -14.18
CA ALA A 225 -27.37 18.50 -15.12
C ALA A 225 -28.29 17.56 -15.92
N ARG A 226 -27.86 16.34 -16.28
CA ARG A 226 -28.68 15.36 -17.02
C ARG A 226 -29.82 14.74 -16.23
N ALA A 227 -29.68 14.60 -14.91
CA ALA A 227 -30.77 14.16 -14.04
C ALA A 227 -32.00 15.09 -14.12
N ASN A 228 -31.80 16.34 -14.55
CA ASN A 228 -32.85 17.34 -14.68
C ASN A 228 -33.47 17.44 -16.08
N VAL A 229 -32.90 16.79 -17.12
CA VAL A 229 -33.23 17.13 -18.53
C VAL A 229 -33.96 16.05 -19.32
N ASP A 230 -33.80 14.74 -19.04
CA ASP A 230 -34.65 13.66 -19.64
C ASP A 230 -34.20 12.24 -19.27
N VAL A 231 -33.05 12.05 -18.59
CA VAL A 231 -32.63 10.73 -18.12
C VAL A 231 -33.29 10.46 -16.78
N ARG A 232 -33.97 9.31 -16.64
CA ARG A 232 -34.56 8.91 -15.36
C ARG A 232 -33.47 8.94 -14.28
N SER A 233 -33.72 9.66 -13.20
CA SER A 233 -32.73 9.91 -12.13
C SER A 233 -32.21 8.62 -11.49
N ASP A 234 -33.01 7.56 -11.48
CA ASP A 234 -32.63 6.20 -11.06
C ASP A 234 -31.48 5.61 -11.90
N ILE A 235 -31.49 5.80 -13.22
CA ILE A 235 -30.42 5.35 -14.13
C ILE A 235 -29.12 6.11 -13.88
N VAL A 236 -29.22 7.42 -13.63
CA VAL A 236 -28.05 8.25 -13.34
C VAL A 236 -27.39 7.79 -12.04
N ILE A 237 -28.19 7.58 -11.00
CA ILE A 237 -27.71 7.06 -9.71
C ILE A 237 -27.07 5.68 -9.91
N LEU A 238 -27.73 4.77 -10.64
CA LEU A 238 -27.20 3.44 -10.89
C LEU A 238 -25.86 3.48 -11.64
N ALA A 239 -25.73 4.32 -12.67
CA ALA A 239 -24.49 4.48 -13.42
C ALA A 239 -23.35 4.98 -12.52
N MET A 240 -23.62 5.95 -11.63
CA MET A 240 -22.62 6.42 -10.66
C MET A 240 -22.16 5.29 -9.73
N VAL A 241 -23.10 4.50 -9.18
CA VAL A 241 -22.76 3.38 -8.29
C VAL A 241 -21.94 2.33 -9.03
N LEU A 242 -22.39 1.85 -10.18
CA LEU A 242 -21.69 0.80 -10.94
C LEU A 242 -20.31 1.27 -11.42
N ALA A 243 -20.17 2.53 -11.81
CA ALA A 243 -18.89 3.11 -12.17
C ALA A 243 -17.93 3.22 -10.98
N ALA A 244 -18.43 3.47 -9.76
CA ALA A 244 -17.61 3.43 -8.55
C ALA A 244 -17.03 2.02 -8.29
N PHE A 245 -17.87 0.99 -8.43
CA PHE A 245 -17.41 -0.39 -8.34
C PHE A 245 -16.41 -0.74 -9.46
N GLU A 246 -16.67 -0.33 -10.71
CA GLU A 246 -15.74 -0.56 -11.81
C GLU A 246 -14.41 0.19 -11.64
N TRP A 247 -14.44 1.38 -11.07
CA TRP A 247 -13.21 2.07 -10.70
C TRP A 247 -12.45 1.29 -9.62
N GLY A 248 -13.17 0.75 -8.63
CA GLY A 248 -12.61 -0.13 -7.62
C GLY A 248 -11.93 -1.38 -8.20
N THR A 249 -12.49 -1.99 -9.25
CA THR A 249 -11.87 -3.17 -9.88
C THR A 249 -10.50 -2.87 -10.51
N GLN A 250 -10.30 -1.62 -10.95
CA GLN A 250 -9.04 -1.14 -11.53
C GLN A 250 -8.02 -0.67 -10.48
N ARG A 251 -8.42 -0.54 -9.21
CA ARG A 251 -7.60 0.04 -8.15
C ARG A 251 -7.20 -1.00 -7.10
N GLY A 252 -5.99 -0.84 -6.57
CA GLY A 252 -5.48 -1.60 -5.43
C GLY A 252 -4.42 -2.63 -5.81
N THR A 253 -3.83 -3.28 -4.82
CA THR A 253 -2.90 -4.41 -5.02
C THR A 253 -3.70 -5.72 -4.96
N TRP A 254 -3.20 -6.80 -5.57
CA TRP A 254 -3.87 -8.11 -5.63
C TRP A 254 -3.82 -8.86 -4.28
N ARG A 255 -4.13 -8.18 -3.17
CA ARG A 255 -4.13 -8.77 -1.83
C ARG A 255 -5.48 -9.45 -1.55
N VAL A 256 -5.42 -10.71 -1.10
CA VAL A 256 -6.61 -11.51 -0.76
C VAL A 256 -7.35 -10.83 0.40
N GLY A 257 -8.65 -10.59 0.24
CA GLY A 257 -9.52 -10.02 1.29
C GLY A 257 -9.55 -8.49 1.37
N GLU A 258 -8.67 -7.77 0.66
CA GLU A 258 -8.62 -6.30 0.71
C GLU A 258 -9.60 -5.61 -0.26
N ARG A 259 -10.30 -6.36 -1.11
CA ARG A 259 -11.28 -5.81 -2.07
C ARG A 259 -12.67 -6.44 -1.94
N PRO A 260 -13.33 -6.34 -0.78
CA PRO A 260 -14.65 -6.95 -0.58
C PRO A 260 -15.71 -6.39 -1.55
N TYR A 261 -15.55 -5.15 -2.02
CA TYR A 261 -16.37 -4.54 -3.05
C TYR A 261 -16.26 -5.23 -4.43
N CYS A 262 -15.11 -5.82 -4.78
CA CYS A 262 -14.95 -6.55 -6.05
C CYS A 262 -15.83 -7.80 -6.08
N LYS A 263 -15.88 -8.54 -4.96
CA LYS A 263 -16.77 -9.68 -4.81
C LYS A 263 -18.23 -9.27 -4.96
N ALA A 264 -18.69 -8.29 -4.18
CA ALA A 264 -20.08 -7.83 -4.24
C ALA A 264 -20.49 -7.41 -5.65
N TYR A 265 -19.61 -6.69 -6.36
CA TYR A 265 -19.86 -6.24 -7.72
C TYR A 265 -19.89 -7.39 -8.73
N LEU A 266 -18.89 -8.26 -8.74
CA LEU A 266 -18.80 -9.35 -9.72
C LEU A 266 -19.88 -10.42 -9.48
N GLU A 267 -20.29 -10.64 -8.22
CA GLU A 267 -21.45 -11.48 -7.89
C GLU A 267 -22.76 -10.88 -8.41
N LEU A 268 -22.95 -9.54 -8.30
CA LEU A 268 -24.09 -8.87 -8.94
C LEU A 268 -24.09 -9.12 -10.44
N LEU A 269 -22.97 -8.90 -11.11
CA LEU A 269 -22.88 -9.09 -12.57
C LEU A 269 -23.20 -10.54 -12.95
N ALA A 270 -22.60 -11.50 -12.24
CA ALA A 270 -22.84 -12.92 -12.47
C ALA A 270 -24.30 -13.32 -12.25
N HIS A 271 -24.93 -12.81 -11.19
CA HIS A 271 -26.35 -13.03 -10.91
C HIS A 271 -27.25 -12.47 -12.01
N CYS A 272 -26.87 -11.35 -12.62
CA CYS A 272 -27.56 -10.76 -13.76
C CYS A 272 -27.22 -11.42 -15.12
N GLY A 273 -26.43 -12.50 -15.13
CA GLY A 273 -26.13 -13.30 -16.32
C GLY A 273 -24.81 -12.97 -17.01
N TYR A 274 -23.96 -12.10 -16.45
CA TYR A 274 -22.61 -11.89 -16.96
C TYR A 274 -21.75 -13.11 -16.68
N ARG A 275 -20.98 -13.57 -17.67
CA ARG A 275 -20.05 -14.68 -17.49
C ARG A 275 -18.68 -14.15 -17.08
N LEU A 276 -18.32 -14.38 -15.82
CA LEU A 276 -16.99 -14.02 -15.30
C LEU A 276 -15.88 -14.78 -16.03
N SER A 277 -14.83 -14.05 -16.38
CA SER A 277 -13.57 -14.58 -16.88
C SER A 277 -12.73 -15.17 -15.73
N PRO A 278 -11.69 -15.97 -16.02
CA PRO A 278 -10.84 -16.54 -14.98
C PRO A 278 -10.22 -15.51 -14.03
N VAL A 279 -9.78 -14.35 -14.54
CA VAL A 279 -9.21 -13.28 -13.69
C VAL A 279 -10.28 -12.63 -12.82
N GLU A 280 -11.52 -12.52 -13.30
CA GLU A 280 -12.62 -11.98 -12.49
C GLU A 280 -13.06 -12.96 -11.40
N HIS A 281 -12.95 -14.27 -11.63
CA HIS A 281 -13.11 -15.26 -10.56
C HIS A 281 -12.05 -15.11 -9.47
N VAL A 282 -10.81 -14.76 -9.82
CA VAL A 282 -9.77 -14.40 -8.83
C VAL A 282 -10.17 -13.12 -8.08
N MET A 283 -10.59 -12.06 -8.79
CA MET A 283 -11.00 -10.78 -8.19
C MET A 283 -12.20 -10.91 -7.25
N ALA A 284 -13.14 -11.80 -7.56
CA ALA A 284 -14.29 -12.11 -6.72
C ALA A 284 -13.92 -13.01 -5.51
N GLY A 285 -12.70 -13.55 -5.48
CA GLY A 285 -12.25 -14.50 -4.45
C GLY A 285 -12.88 -15.89 -4.59
N HIS A 286 -13.36 -16.26 -5.77
CA HIS A 286 -13.90 -17.60 -6.04
C HIS A 286 -12.79 -18.64 -6.20
N ILE A 287 -11.63 -18.23 -6.70
CA ILE A 287 -10.43 -19.06 -6.85
C ILE A 287 -9.22 -18.27 -6.35
N SER A 288 -8.19 -18.97 -5.91
CA SER A 288 -6.91 -18.36 -5.52
C SER A 288 -6.06 -17.98 -6.76
N ILE A 289 -4.97 -17.26 -6.55
CA ILE A 289 -4.01 -16.94 -7.63
C ILE A 289 -3.30 -18.22 -8.07
N GLU A 290 -3.06 -19.15 -7.14
CA GLU A 290 -2.43 -20.44 -7.35
C GLU A 290 -3.31 -21.38 -8.19
N ASP A 291 -4.63 -21.28 -8.05
CA ASP A 291 -5.59 -22.07 -8.82
C ASP A 291 -5.85 -21.50 -10.23
N LEU A 292 -5.36 -20.30 -10.54
CA LEU A 292 -5.53 -19.69 -11.85
C LEU A 292 -4.76 -20.49 -12.91
N THR A 293 -5.48 -21.18 -13.77
CA THR A 293 -4.87 -21.96 -14.86
C THR A 293 -4.30 -21.02 -15.93
N LEU A 294 -2.98 -21.02 -16.07
CA LEU A 294 -2.27 -20.32 -17.15
C LEU A 294 -1.97 -21.29 -18.30
N SER A 295 -1.93 -20.76 -19.53
CA SER A 295 -1.48 -21.56 -20.67
C SER A 295 0.02 -21.85 -20.56
N ALA A 296 0.49 -22.94 -21.17
CA ALA A 296 1.93 -23.27 -21.17
C ALA A 296 2.79 -22.13 -21.78
N ALA A 297 2.24 -21.42 -22.78
CA ALA A 297 2.89 -20.26 -23.36
C ALA A 297 2.98 -19.08 -22.38
N ASP A 298 1.92 -18.83 -21.60
CA ASP A 298 1.92 -17.79 -20.57
C ASP A 298 2.93 -18.10 -19.48
N THR A 299 2.94 -19.34 -18.97
CA THR A 299 3.89 -19.77 -17.94
C THR A 299 5.33 -19.58 -18.43
N ALA A 300 5.65 -20.05 -19.63
CA ALA A 300 6.98 -19.87 -20.24
C ALA A 300 7.34 -18.39 -20.40
N ARG A 301 6.38 -17.54 -20.78
CA ARG A 301 6.59 -16.09 -20.87
C ARG A 301 6.91 -15.47 -19.51
N LEU A 302 6.15 -15.80 -18.48
CA LEU A 302 6.36 -15.26 -17.12
C LEU A 302 7.70 -15.73 -16.55
N ASP A 303 8.04 -17.01 -16.73
CA ASP A 303 9.35 -17.54 -16.31
C ASP A 303 10.49 -16.82 -17.02
N ARG A 304 10.33 -16.54 -18.32
CA ARG A 304 11.32 -15.77 -19.08
C ARG A 304 11.45 -14.33 -18.55
N ILE A 305 10.34 -13.67 -18.23
CA ILE A 305 10.36 -12.33 -17.60
C ILE A 305 11.10 -12.39 -16.27
N ARG A 306 10.83 -13.37 -15.40
CA ARG A 306 11.52 -13.54 -14.11
C ARG A 306 13.03 -13.67 -14.30
N GLN A 307 13.46 -14.51 -15.25
CA GLN A 307 14.89 -14.66 -15.58
C GLN A 307 15.53 -13.36 -16.07
N LEU A 308 14.85 -12.62 -16.95
CA LEU A 308 15.37 -11.35 -17.48
C LEU A 308 15.43 -10.26 -16.41
N ARG A 309 14.48 -10.23 -15.47
CA ARG A 309 14.50 -9.31 -14.32
C ARG A 309 15.65 -9.62 -13.36
N GLU A 310 15.91 -10.90 -13.10
CA GLU A 310 17.07 -11.32 -12.32
C GLU A 310 18.38 -10.94 -13.02
N GLN A 311 18.49 -11.17 -14.33
CA GLN A 311 19.67 -10.75 -15.11
C GLN A 311 19.87 -9.23 -15.08
N GLN A 312 18.79 -8.45 -15.24
CA GLN A 312 18.82 -7.00 -15.10
C GLN A 312 19.30 -6.58 -13.71
N TYR A 313 18.81 -7.21 -12.65
CA TYR A 313 19.24 -6.95 -11.28
C TYR A 313 20.74 -7.22 -11.10
N GLN A 314 21.22 -8.39 -11.52
CA GLN A 314 22.64 -8.76 -11.42
C GLN A 314 23.55 -7.81 -12.21
N LEU A 315 23.15 -7.40 -13.41
CA LEU A 315 23.91 -6.41 -14.20
C LEU A 315 24.01 -5.06 -13.48
N ARG A 316 22.92 -4.60 -12.85
CA ARG A 316 22.94 -3.37 -12.03
C ARG A 316 23.81 -3.52 -10.79
N MET A 317 23.74 -4.66 -10.10
CA MET A 317 24.62 -4.95 -8.95
C MET A 317 26.09 -4.92 -9.35
N ASN A 318 26.43 -5.57 -10.46
CA ASN A 318 27.79 -5.59 -11.01
C ASN A 318 28.29 -4.19 -11.41
N ARG A 319 27.43 -3.34 -11.98
CA ARG A 319 27.78 -1.98 -12.39
C ARG A 319 27.96 -1.02 -11.21
N TYR A 320 26.95 -0.93 -10.34
CA TYR A 320 26.87 0.14 -9.34
C TYR A 320 27.51 -0.22 -8.00
N TYR A 321 27.46 -1.49 -7.62
CA TYR A 321 27.91 -1.94 -6.29
C TYR A 321 29.24 -2.67 -6.38
N ALA A 322 29.33 -3.75 -7.16
CA ALA A 322 30.56 -4.52 -7.29
C ALA A 322 31.61 -3.80 -8.18
N LYS A 323 31.19 -2.85 -9.01
CA LYS A 323 32.02 -2.09 -9.96
C LYS A 323 32.87 -2.99 -10.87
N THR A 324 32.34 -4.17 -11.19
CA THR A 324 32.99 -5.18 -12.03
C THR A 324 32.74 -4.95 -13.52
N LEU A 325 31.76 -4.12 -13.87
CA LEU A 325 31.44 -3.73 -15.25
C LEU A 325 31.74 -2.24 -15.47
N SER A 326 32.39 -1.93 -16.59
CA SER A 326 32.45 -0.56 -17.11
C SER A 326 31.07 -0.10 -17.62
N GLU A 327 30.91 1.21 -17.81
CA GLU A 327 29.68 1.78 -18.38
C GLU A 327 29.35 1.21 -19.76
N GLU A 328 30.35 1.07 -20.63
CA GLU A 328 30.18 0.52 -21.98
C GLU A 328 29.82 -0.97 -21.95
N GLN A 329 30.47 -1.74 -21.07
CA GLN A 329 30.18 -3.17 -20.90
C GLN A 329 28.77 -3.39 -20.35
N TYR A 330 28.35 -2.57 -19.38
CA TYR A 330 27.01 -2.62 -18.83
C TYR A 330 25.96 -2.25 -19.89
N ARG A 331 26.15 -1.17 -20.66
CA ARG A 331 25.23 -0.80 -21.75
C ARG A 331 25.09 -1.89 -22.81
N ALA A 332 26.21 -2.51 -23.19
CA ALA A 332 26.21 -3.61 -24.15
C ALA A 332 25.47 -4.86 -23.61
N ALA A 333 25.61 -5.15 -22.32
CA ALA A 333 24.96 -6.30 -21.69
C ALA A 333 23.48 -6.08 -21.38
N ILE A 334 23.09 -4.87 -20.97
CA ILE A 334 21.72 -4.55 -20.56
C ILE A 334 20.79 -4.30 -21.75
N GLY A 335 21.33 -3.81 -22.88
CA GLY A 335 20.56 -3.51 -24.09
C GLY A 335 19.71 -4.69 -24.60
N PRO A 336 20.29 -5.89 -24.80
CA PRO A 336 19.53 -7.08 -25.20
C PRO A 336 18.44 -7.48 -24.19
N VAL A 337 18.73 -7.38 -22.89
CA VAL A 337 17.77 -7.69 -21.81
C VAL A 337 16.57 -6.74 -21.87
N HIS A 338 16.82 -5.44 -22.05
CA HIS A 338 15.77 -4.44 -22.19
C HIS A 338 14.92 -4.65 -23.45
N ALA A 339 15.56 -5.01 -24.57
CA ALA A 339 14.87 -5.27 -25.83
C ALA A 339 13.93 -6.50 -25.71
N GLU A 340 14.38 -7.56 -25.05
CA GLU A 340 13.56 -8.75 -24.83
C GLU A 340 12.44 -8.50 -23.81
N LEU A 341 12.69 -7.80 -22.70
CA LEU A 341 11.61 -7.41 -21.78
C LEU A 341 10.52 -6.62 -22.52
N SER A 342 10.93 -5.67 -23.38
CA SER A 342 9.99 -4.89 -24.18
C SER A 342 9.17 -5.74 -25.14
N SER A 343 9.78 -6.74 -25.79
CA SER A 343 9.04 -7.65 -26.70
C SER A 343 8.06 -8.56 -25.96
N LEU A 344 8.29 -8.83 -24.67
CA LEU A 344 7.39 -9.58 -23.79
C LEU A 344 6.28 -8.71 -23.15
N GLY A 345 6.24 -7.41 -23.48
CA GLY A 345 5.25 -6.45 -22.99
C GLY A 345 5.62 -5.76 -21.67
N GLU A 346 6.88 -5.88 -21.23
CA GLU A 346 7.39 -5.26 -20.01
C GLU A 346 8.06 -3.92 -20.30
N LEU A 347 7.94 -2.97 -19.37
CA LEU A 347 8.73 -1.75 -19.45
C LEU A 347 10.21 -2.07 -19.13
N PRO A 348 11.15 -1.64 -19.98
CA PRO A 348 12.57 -1.76 -19.68
C PRO A 348 12.90 -0.94 -18.44
N GLY A 349 13.90 -1.38 -17.67
CA GLY A 349 14.34 -0.62 -16.51
C GLY A 349 15.08 0.64 -16.94
N PRO A 350 15.41 1.54 -15.99
CA PRO A 350 16.29 2.66 -16.29
C PRO A 350 17.64 2.13 -16.82
N MET A 351 18.17 2.81 -17.84
CA MET A 351 19.51 2.56 -18.38
C MET A 351 20.56 3.01 -17.37
#